data_AF-A0A537PF86-F1
#
_entry.id   AF-A0A537PF86-F1
#
_cell.length_a   1.000
_cell.length_b   1.000
_cell.length_c   1.000
_cell.angle_alpha   90.00
_cell.angle_beta   90.00
_cell.angle_gamma   90.00
#
_symmetry.space_group_name_H-M   'P 1'
#
loop_
_entity.id
_entity.type
_entity.pdbx_description
1 polymer ?
#
loop_
_entity_poly.entity_id
_entity_poly.type
_entity_poly.pdbx_seq_one_letter_code
_entity_poly.pdbx_strand_id
1 'polypeptide(L)' 'MGEAFDYAKEFKSLDLNAVIKDLHALMTDSQDWWPADFGHYGGLFIRMAWHLAGSYRIGDGRGGAG' A
#
# COMPACT_ATOMS: atom_id res chain seq x y z
N MET A 1 6.15 17.01 7.55
CA MET A 1 5.11 17.09 8.61
C MET A 1 5.71 17.95 9.72
N GLY A 2 4.95 18.88 10.31
CA GLY A 2 5.50 19.75 11.35
C GLY A 2 5.98 18.95 12.57
N GLU A 3 6.88 19.53 13.38
CA GLU A 3 7.46 18.84 14.55
C GLU A 3 6.41 18.34 15.56
N ALA A 4 5.24 18.97 15.61
CA ALA A 4 4.13 18.60 16.49
C ALA A 4 3.25 17.45 15.94
N PHE A 5 3.50 16.95 14.73
CA PHE A 5 2.67 15.91 14.11
C PHE A 5 3.08 14.51 14.57
N ASP A 6 2.11 13.74 15.08
CA ASP A 6 2.30 12.35 15.54
C ASP A 6 1.53 11.39 14.64
N TYR A 7 2.22 10.76 13.69
CA TYR A 7 1.61 9.79 12.78
C TYR A 7 0.99 8.59 13.52
N ALA A 8 1.59 8.12 14.61
CA ALA A 8 1.07 6.97 15.34
C ALA A 8 -0.25 7.31 16.03
N LYS A 9 -0.41 8.56 16.51
CA LYS A 9 -1.68 9.07 17.02
C LYS A 9 -2.72 9.17 15.90
N GLU A 10 -2.37 9.76 14.76
CA GLU A 10 -3.32 9.92 13.65
C GLU A 10 -3.75 8.57 13.07
N PHE A 11 -2.82 7.63 12.88
CA PHE A 11 -3.13 6.29 12.36
C PHE A 11 -4.09 5.51 13.26
N LYS A 12 -4.02 5.67 14.59
CA LYS A 12 -4.95 5.03 15.53
C LYS A 12 -6.38 5.56 15.41
N SER A 13 -6.57 6.75 14.84
CA SER A 13 -7.90 7.33 14.62
C SER A 13 -8.51 6.95 13.27
N LEU A 14 -7.72 6.33 12.38
CA LEU A 14 -8.14 5.94 11.05
C LEU A 14 -9.13 4.77 11.10
N ASP A 15 -10.21 4.87 10.33
CA ASP A 15 -11.09 3.73 10.07
C ASP A 15 -10.42 2.79 9.06
N LEU A 16 -9.71 1.79 9.58
CA LEU A 16 -9.01 0.81 8.77
C LEU A 16 -9.99 -0.02 7.91
N ASN A 17 -11.22 -0.26 8.39
CA ASN A 17 -12.21 -1.02 7.62
C ASN A 17 -12.70 -0.23 6.41
N ALA A 18 -12.87 1.09 6.56
CA ALA A 18 -13.18 1.97 5.43
C ALA A 18 -12.08 1.92 4.37
N VAL A 19 -10.80 2.01 4.78
CA VAL A 19 -9.66 1.92 3.86
C VAL A 19 -9.61 0.57 3.13
N ILE A 20 -9.80 -0.55 3.85
CA ILE A 20 -9.82 -1.88 3.23
C ILE A 20 -10.96 -2.01 2.23
N LYS A 21 -12.15 -1.48 2.56
CA LYS A 21 -13.31 -1.48 1.67
C LYS A 21 -13.01 -0.70 0.39
N ASP A 22 -12.41 0.48 0.50
CA ASP A 22 -12.06 1.30 -0.65
C ASP A 22 -10.96 0.64 -1.51
N LEU A 23 -9.98 -0.01 -0.88
CA LEU A 23 -8.98 -0.81 -1.61
C LEU A 23 -9.61 -1.98 -2.37
N HIS A 24 -10.60 -2.65 -1.79
CA HIS A 24 -11.33 -3.72 -2.47
C HIS A 24 -12.12 -3.20 -3.68
N ALA A 25 -12.77 -2.04 -3.55
CA ALA A 25 -13.46 -1.41 -4.67
C ALA A 25 -12.47 -1.05 -5.80
N LEU A 26 -11.36 -0.40 -5.44
CA LEU A 26 -10.31 0.00 -6.39
C LEU A 26 -9.72 -1.20 -7.13
N MET A 27 -9.58 -2.34 -6.46
CA MET A 27 -9.01 -3.53 -7.07
C MET A 27 -9.76 -4.01 -8.33
N THR A 28 -11.04 -3.68 -8.48
CA THR A 28 -11.86 -4.01 -9.66
C THR A 28 -12.29 -2.80 -10.50
N ASP A 29 -11.89 -1.59 -10.11
CA ASP A 29 -12.21 -0.35 -10.83
C ASP A 29 -11.11 -0.03 -11.85
N SER A 30 -11.13 -0.75 -12.97
CA SER A 30 -10.11 -0.64 -14.02
C SER A 30 -10.07 0.76 -14.64
N GLN A 31 -8.87 1.30 -14.79
CA GLN A 31 -8.59 2.60 -15.38
C GLN A 31 -8.08 2.46 -16.82
N ASP A 32 -8.59 3.27 -17.75
CA ASP A 32 -8.25 3.18 -19.18
C ASP A 32 -6.77 3.39 -19.48
N TRP A 33 -6.09 4.23 -18.69
CA TRP A 33 -4.67 4.53 -18.85
C TRP A 33 -3.76 3.42 -18.31
N TRP A 34 -4.29 2.49 -17.52
CA TRP A 34 -3.58 1.31 -17.04
C TRP A 34 -4.55 0.16 -16.77
N PRO A 35 -5.06 -0.54 -17.80
CA PRO A 35 -6.13 -1.51 -17.64
C PRO A 35 -5.77 -2.65 -16.68
N ALA A 36 -6.74 -3.07 -15.86
CA ALA A 36 -6.56 -4.17 -14.92
C ALA A 36 -6.53 -5.51 -15.66
N ASP A 37 -5.44 -6.27 -15.49
CA ASP A 37 -5.36 -7.65 -15.99
C ASP A 37 -6.49 -8.49 -15.41
N PHE A 38 -7.23 -9.19 -16.27
CA PHE A 38 -8.39 -10.01 -15.89
C PHE A 38 -9.49 -9.23 -15.13
N GLY A 39 -9.53 -7.90 -15.28
CA GLY A 39 -10.46 -7.03 -14.55
C GLY A 39 -10.12 -6.86 -13.07
N HIS A 40 -8.89 -7.18 -12.62
CA HIS A 40 -8.51 -7.05 -11.22
C HIS A 40 -7.03 -6.68 -11.01
N TYR A 41 -6.75 -5.60 -10.28
CA TYR A 41 -5.38 -5.14 -9.96
C TYR A 41 -4.65 -5.98 -8.89
N GLY A 42 -5.19 -7.13 -8.51
CA GLY A 42 -4.69 -7.91 -7.37
C GLY A 42 -3.27 -8.38 -7.58
N GLY A 43 -2.99 -8.93 -8.76
CA GLY A 43 -1.63 -9.36 -9.13
C GLY A 43 -0.62 -8.21 -9.13
N LEU A 44 -1.03 -7.03 -9.59
CA LEU A 44 -0.20 -5.83 -9.58
C LEU A 44 0.14 -5.39 -8.15
N PHE A 45 -0.85 -5.26 -7.26
CA PHE A 45 -0.62 -4.81 -5.89
C PHE A 45 0.18 -5.81 -5.05
N ILE A 46 0.00 -7.12 -5.28
CA ILE A 46 0.85 -8.16 -4.66
C ILE A 46 2.31 -7.96 -5.08
N ARG A 47 2.57 -7.84 -6.39
CA ARG A 47 3.94 -7.63 -6.90
C ARG A 47 4.54 -6.33 -6.36
N MET A 48 3.77 -5.26 -6.32
CA MET A 48 4.21 -3.98 -5.75
C MET A 48 4.63 -4.16 -4.29
N ALA A 49 3.76 -4.70 -3.44
CA ALA A 49 4.08 -4.92 -2.02
C ALA A 49 5.31 -5.81 -1.83
N TRP A 50 5.45 -6.86 -2.63
CA TRP A 50 6.65 -7.71 -2.67
C TRP A 50 7.91 -6.91 -3.01
N HIS A 51 7.90 -6.09 -4.06
CA HIS A 51 9.06 -5.30 -4.47
C HIS A 51 9.41 -4.19 -3.46
N LEU A 52 8.41 -3.57 -2.81
CA LEU A 52 8.64 -2.58 -1.75
C LEU A 52 9.48 -3.19 -0.62
N ALA A 53 9.06 -4.36 -0.12
CA ALA A 53 9.75 -5.07 0.96
C ALA A 53 11.06 -5.73 0.51
N GLY A 54 11.15 -6.17 -0.75
CA GLY A 54 12.25 -6.99 -1.28
C GLY A 54 13.62 -6.32 -1.34
N SER A 55 13.71 -5.01 -1.09
CA SER A 55 14.98 -4.30 -0.99
C SER A 55 15.68 -4.45 0.37
N TYR A 56 15.00 -5.04 1.37
CA TYR A 56 15.55 -5.23 2.71
C TYR A 56 16.82 -6.10 2.72
N ARG A 57 17.79 -5.70 3.54
CA ARG A 57 19.09 -6.37 3.68
C ARG A 57 19.45 -6.59 5.13
N ILE A 58 19.76 -7.84 5.50
CA ILE A 58 20.16 -8.20 6.88
C ILE A 58 21.51 -7.61 7.31
N GLY A 59 22.40 -7.28 6.37
CA GLY A 59 23.77 -6.84 6.69
C GLY A 59 23.84 -5.45 7.33
N ASP A 60 22.88 -4.59 7.03
CA ASP A 60 22.83 -3.22 7.54
C ASP A 60 21.42 -2.73 7.88
N GLY A 61 20.42 -3.60 7.78
CA GLY A 61 19.02 -3.29 8.08
C GLY A 61 18.38 -2.28 7.12
N ARG A 62 19.08 -1.85 6.05
CA ARG A 62 18.58 -0.89 5.07
C ARG A 62 17.67 -1.54 4.04
N GLY A 63 16.88 -0.70 3.36
CA GLY A 63 15.82 -1.14 2.46
C GLY A 63 14.60 -1.67 3.22
N GLY A 64 13.63 -2.21 2.50
CA GLY A 64 12.35 -2.66 3.03
C GLY A 64 11.22 -1.64 2.82
N ALA A 65 10.04 -1.97 3.32
CA ALA A 65 8.82 -1.17 3.21
C ALA A 65 8.52 -0.34 4.47
N GLY A 66 9.58 0.03 5.21
CA GLY A 66 9.52 0.71 6.51
C GLY A 66 9.67 2.22 6.41
#